data_AF-A0A7C4P2Q0-F1
#
_entry.id   AF-A0A7C4P2Q0-F1
#
_cell.length_a   1.000
_cell.length_b   1.000
_cell.length_c   1.000
_cell.angle_alpha   90.00
_cell.angle_beta   90.00
_cell.angle_gamma   90.00
#
_symmetry.space_group_name_H-M   'P 1'
#
loop_
_entity.id
_entity.type
_entity.pdbx_description
1 polymer ?
#
loop_
_entity_poly.entity_id
_entity_poly.type
_entity_poly.pdbx_seq_one_letter_code
_entity_poly.pdbx_strand_id
1 'polypeptide(L)'
;KLKEYDTIVFNYPEIPFTEKEAQDVESWVWELGKKVILGGYYKNEDHIADTCNSLARRFGMELNPDEVIDEINNHNGDKYFLVTSKVRRYNKNEKNEVNVEKVMLACSASIKPLMPDIKVVVRAEDSAVSNMGNYTLLIAEQIAPTSGGYFCLAGTCVFWDNYSITLYNNLEFSLNLLRHKTPIKVAEGKPVVFGL
;
A
#
# COMPACT_ATOMS: atom_id res chain seq x y z
N LYS A 1 -5.97 21.57 6.02
CA LYS A 1 -5.56 21.34 4.62
C LYS A 1 -5.51 19.86 4.28
N LEU A 2 -4.54 19.04 4.69
CA LEU A 2 -4.50 17.61 4.27
C LEU A 2 -5.76 16.81 4.66
N LYS A 3 -6.32 17.03 5.86
CA LYS A 3 -7.57 16.40 6.33
C LYS A 3 -8.82 16.69 5.48
N GLU A 4 -8.77 17.66 4.57
CA GLU A 4 -9.89 18.00 3.68
C GLU A 4 -9.98 17.05 2.47
N TYR A 5 -8.89 16.34 2.15
CA TYR A 5 -8.87 15.35 1.07
C TYR A 5 -9.37 13.98 1.56
N ASP A 6 -9.90 13.18 0.65
CA ASP A 6 -10.35 11.81 0.96
C ASP A 6 -9.18 10.82 0.94
N THR A 7 -8.26 11.00 -0.01
CA THR A 7 -7.04 10.21 -0.17
C THR A 7 -5.81 11.10 -0.01
N ILE A 8 -4.84 10.65 0.79
CA ILE A 8 -3.59 11.33 1.08
C ILE A 8 -2.45 10.36 0.76
N VAL A 9 -1.44 10.81 0.02
CA VAL A 9 -0.32 9.98 -0.41
C VAL A 9 0.98 10.57 0.11
N PHE A 10 1.75 9.75 0.82
CA PHE A 10 3.14 10.00 1.17
C PHE A 10 4.01 9.10 0.30
N ASN A 11 4.48 9.64 -0.81
CA ASN A 11 5.24 8.90 -1.80
C ASN A 11 6.74 9.11 -1.55
N TYR A 12 7.45 8.08 -1.07
CA TYR A 12 8.88 8.17 -0.73
C TYR A 12 9.20 9.30 0.28
N PRO A 13 8.65 9.25 1.51
CA PRO A 13 8.99 10.24 2.51
C PRO A 13 10.42 10.03 3.02
N GLU A 14 11.27 11.03 2.88
CA GLU A 14 12.68 11.01 3.34
C GLU A 14 12.85 11.54 4.77
N ILE A 15 11.81 12.16 5.34
CA ILE A 15 11.84 12.75 6.68
C ILE A 15 10.92 11.93 7.60
N PRO A 16 11.42 11.40 8.74
CA PRO A 16 10.59 10.73 9.73
C PRO A 16 9.41 11.57 10.19
N PHE A 17 8.25 10.93 10.35
CA PHE A 17 7.06 11.58 10.88
C PHE A 17 7.28 11.87 12.36
N THR A 18 7.00 13.10 12.77
CA THR A 18 6.95 13.44 14.19
C THR A 18 5.78 12.72 14.87
N GLU A 19 5.85 12.58 16.19
CA GLU A 19 4.77 11.99 16.99
C GLU A 19 3.42 12.67 16.73
N LYS A 20 3.42 14.00 16.58
CA LYS A 20 2.20 14.77 16.32
C LYS A 20 1.63 14.50 14.93
N GLU A 21 2.47 14.42 13.90
CA GLU A 21 2.03 14.10 12.54
C GLU A 21 1.49 12.67 12.46
N ALA A 22 2.14 11.73 13.14
CA ALA A 22 1.69 10.34 13.19
C ALA A 22 0.32 10.21 13.88
N GLN A 23 0.11 10.92 14.99
CA GLN A 23 -1.21 11.02 15.67
C GLN A 23 -2.28 11.67 14.78
N ASP A 24 -1.91 12.71 14.02
CA ASP A 24 -2.84 13.34 13.08
C ASP A 24 -3.27 12.34 11.99
N VAL A 25 -2.33 11.60 11.41
CA VAL A 25 -2.62 10.57 10.41
C VAL A 25 -3.49 9.45 10.99
N GLU A 26 -3.20 8.98 12.21
CA GLU A 26 -4.07 8.04 12.93
C GLU A 26 -5.51 8.57 13.03
N SER A 27 -5.70 9.80 13.47
CA SER A 27 -7.05 10.39 13.58
C SER A 27 -7.76 10.46 12.22
N TRP A 28 -7.03 10.76 11.15
CA TRP A 28 -7.60 10.83 9.81
C TRP A 28 -8.14 9.47 9.37
N VAL A 29 -7.39 8.40 9.61
CA VAL A 29 -7.81 7.04 9.26
C VAL A 29 -8.90 6.55 10.22
N TRP A 30 -8.64 6.51 11.52
CA TRP A 30 -9.49 5.85 12.52
C TRP A 30 -10.79 6.59 12.85
N GLU A 31 -10.78 7.92 12.74
CA GLU A 31 -11.93 8.75 13.14
C GLU A 31 -12.61 9.43 11.96
N LEU A 32 -11.84 9.85 10.95
CA LEU A 32 -12.36 10.60 9.81
C LEU A 32 -12.56 9.73 8.57
N GLY A 33 -12.19 8.46 8.60
CA GLY A 33 -12.45 7.54 7.50
C GLY A 33 -11.69 7.92 6.23
N LYS A 34 -10.49 8.50 6.37
CA LYS A 34 -9.61 8.87 5.25
C LYS A 34 -8.82 7.66 4.76
N LYS A 35 -8.37 7.74 3.51
CA LYS A 35 -7.40 6.82 2.94
C LYS A 35 -6.02 7.45 2.94
N VAL A 36 -5.05 6.76 3.53
CA VAL A 36 -3.66 7.18 3.56
C VAL A 36 -2.84 6.09 2.89
N ILE A 37 -2.00 6.47 1.93
CA ILE A 37 -1.10 5.57 1.22
C ILE A 37 0.33 6.00 1.51
N LEU A 38 1.15 5.08 1.97
CA LEU A 38 2.55 5.28 2.29
C LEU A 38 3.40 4.41 1.37
N GLY A 39 4.17 5.03 0.49
CA GLY A 39 5.06 4.36 -0.46
C GLY A 39 6.50 4.31 0.05
N GLY A 40 7.02 3.10 0.22
CA GLY A 40 8.41 2.83 0.60
C GLY A 40 9.32 2.54 -0.59
N TYR A 41 10.48 1.94 -0.31
CA TYR A 41 11.46 1.52 -1.30
C TYR A 41 12.37 0.41 -0.73
N TYR A 42 12.95 -0.42 -1.61
CA TYR A 42 13.85 -1.51 -1.22
C TYR A 42 15.12 -1.05 -0.48
N LYS A 43 15.81 -2.02 0.16
CA LYS A 43 17.15 -1.89 0.78
C LYS A 43 17.27 -0.88 1.91
N ASN A 44 16.17 -0.28 2.35
CA ASN A 44 16.20 0.90 3.21
C ASN A 44 17.09 2.02 2.63
N GLU A 45 17.10 2.16 1.30
CA GLU A 45 17.77 3.28 0.64
C GLU A 45 17.21 4.59 1.20
N ASP A 46 18.07 5.57 1.45
CA ASP A 46 17.75 6.85 2.11
C ASP A 46 16.98 6.72 3.43
N HIS A 47 17.14 5.60 4.15
CA HIS A 47 16.41 5.29 5.39
C HIS A 47 14.88 5.26 5.21
N ILE A 48 14.39 4.97 3.99
CA ILE A 48 12.96 5.00 3.69
C ILE A 48 12.16 3.98 4.51
N ALA A 49 12.71 2.80 4.80
CA ALA A 49 12.03 1.85 5.68
C ALA A 49 11.94 2.38 7.12
N ASP A 50 13.01 2.96 7.65
CA ASP A 50 13.01 3.59 8.98
C ASP A 50 11.99 4.73 9.05
N THR A 51 11.99 5.61 8.05
CA THR A 51 11.06 6.73 7.92
C THR A 51 9.62 6.26 7.80
N CYS A 52 9.32 5.30 6.92
CA CYS A 52 7.98 4.74 6.79
C CYS A 52 7.52 4.09 8.10
N ASN A 53 8.42 3.40 8.80
CA ASN A 53 8.12 2.70 10.05
C ASN A 53 7.84 3.64 11.24
N SER A 54 8.23 4.92 11.17
CA SER A 54 7.79 5.94 12.12
C SER A 54 6.26 6.16 12.11
N LEU A 55 5.61 5.78 11.01
CA LEU A 55 4.16 5.86 10.82
C LEU A 55 3.50 4.47 10.72
N ALA A 56 4.02 3.56 9.90
CA ALA A 56 3.37 2.29 9.56
C ALA A 56 3.10 1.38 10.77
N ARG A 57 4.00 1.37 11.78
CA ARG A 57 3.87 0.52 12.97
C ARG A 57 2.60 0.80 13.77
N ARG A 58 2.12 2.04 13.76
CA ARG A 58 0.84 2.47 14.36
C ARG A 58 -0.37 1.79 13.74
N PHE A 59 -0.25 1.38 12.49
CA PHE A 59 -1.27 0.66 11.74
C PHE A 59 -0.99 -0.84 11.66
N GLY A 60 -0.06 -1.36 12.47
CA GLY A 60 0.21 -2.79 12.59
C GLY A 60 0.98 -3.38 11.42
N MET A 61 1.79 -2.57 10.73
CA MET A 61 2.64 -3.03 9.64
C MET A 61 4.05 -2.48 9.80
N GLU A 62 5.03 -3.21 9.27
CA GLU A 62 6.42 -2.79 9.23
C GLU A 62 6.97 -3.03 7.82
N LEU A 63 7.61 -2.03 7.25
CA LEU A 63 8.38 -2.19 6.02
C LEU A 63 9.75 -2.78 6.39
N ASN A 64 10.08 -3.93 5.82
CA ASN A 64 11.38 -4.54 6.06
C ASN A 64 12.47 -3.78 5.29
N PRO A 65 13.71 -3.74 5.80
CA PRO A 65 14.85 -3.10 5.12
C PRO A 65 15.45 -4.00 4.02
N ASP A 66 14.63 -4.84 3.39
CA ASP A 66 15.07 -5.88 2.46
C ASP A 66 14.90 -5.49 1.00
N GLU A 67 15.37 -6.37 0.10
CA GLU A 67 15.02 -6.30 -1.31
C GLU A 67 14.29 -7.58 -1.71
N VAL A 68 13.21 -7.42 -2.49
CA VAL A 68 12.53 -8.55 -3.12
C VAL A 68 12.90 -8.57 -4.59
N ILE A 69 13.37 -9.73 -5.06
CA ILE A 69 13.75 -9.98 -6.45
C ILE A 69 13.01 -11.20 -7.00
N ASP A 70 12.82 -11.26 -8.32
CA ASP A 70 12.29 -12.45 -9.00
C ASP A 70 12.98 -12.63 -10.35
N GLU A 71 13.74 -13.73 -10.49
CA GLU A 71 14.47 -14.04 -11.72
C GLU A 71 13.55 -14.59 -12.83
N ILE A 72 12.31 -14.99 -12.51
CA ILE A 72 11.38 -15.62 -13.44
C ILE A 72 10.26 -14.66 -13.84
N ASN A 73 9.60 -14.03 -12.86
CA ASN A 73 8.46 -13.15 -13.07
C ASN A 73 8.88 -11.69 -12.94
N ASN A 74 9.58 -11.21 -13.96
CA ASN A 74 10.04 -9.83 -14.03
C ASN A 74 9.78 -9.17 -15.38
N HIS A 75 9.98 -7.87 -15.43
CA HIS A 75 9.89 -7.08 -16.65
C HIS A 75 11.27 -6.97 -17.32
N ASN A 76 11.35 -7.36 -18.60
CA ASN A 76 12.54 -7.23 -19.46
C ASN A 76 13.84 -7.85 -18.92
N GLY A 77 13.75 -8.89 -18.07
CA GLY A 77 14.91 -9.55 -17.49
C GLY A 77 15.50 -8.84 -16.28
N ASP A 78 14.91 -7.72 -15.84
CA ASP A 78 15.36 -7.03 -14.63
C ASP A 78 14.65 -7.60 -13.40
N LYS A 79 15.39 -8.41 -12.63
CA LYS A 79 14.88 -9.07 -11.42
C LYS A 79 14.27 -8.15 -10.36
N TYR A 80 14.56 -6.85 -10.38
CA TYR A 80 13.97 -5.87 -9.47
C TYR A 80 12.60 -5.38 -9.91
N PHE A 81 12.21 -5.62 -11.17
CA PHE A 81 10.95 -5.17 -11.73
C PHE A 81 9.93 -6.31 -11.64
N LEU A 82 9.49 -6.56 -10.40
CA LEU A 82 8.63 -7.68 -10.06
C LEU A 82 7.31 -7.60 -10.80
N VAL A 83 6.92 -8.67 -11.50
CA VAL A 83 5.62 -8.78 -12.17
C VAL A 83 4.79 -9.83 -11.45
N THR A 84 3.58 -9.50 -11.03
CA THR A 84 2.74 -10.48 -10.32
C THR A 84 1.27 -10.36 -10.67
N SER A 85 0.60 -11.52 -10.73
CA SER A 85 -0.84 -11.66 -10.83
C SER A 85 -1.54 -11.84 -9.47
N LYS A 86 -0.79 -11.86 -8.37
CA LYS A 86 -1.30 -12.09 -7.01
C LYS A 86 -1.84 -10.81 -6.38
N VAL A 87 -2.73 -10.15 -7.11
CA VAL A 87 -3.48 -8.97 -6.69
C VAL A 87 -4.78 -9.42 -6.03
N ARG A 88 -4.94 -9.10 -4.74
CA ARG A 88 -6.10 -9.53 -3.91
C ARG A 88 -7.14 -8.43 -3.72
N ARG A 89 -6.73 -7.17 -3.85
CA ARG A 89 -7.59 -5.98 -3.72
C ARG A 89 -7.25 -4.99 -4.82
N TYR A 90 -8.19 -4.10 -5.13
CA TYR A 90 -8.07 -3.11 -6.22
C TYR A 90 -7.93 -3.72 -7.61
N ASN A 91 -8.38 -4.97 -7.79
CA ASN A 91 -8.34 -5.65 -9.07
C ASN A 91 -9.59 -5.47 -9.93
N LYS A 92 -10.56 -4.71 -9.43
CA LYS A 92 -11.85 -4.48 -10.07
C LYS A 92 -12.18 -3.00 -10.14
N ASN A 93 -12.90 -2.62 -11.18
CA ASN A 93 -13.42 -1.26 -11.37
C ASN A 93 -14.72 -1.03 -10.55
N GLU A 94 -15.29 0.17 -10.68
CA GLU A 94 -16.56 0.58 -10.01
C GLU A 94 -17.78 -0.25 -10.42
N LYS A 95 -17.70 -0.96 -11.56
CA LYS A 95 -18.74 -1.90 -12.02
C LYS A 95 -18.51 -3.32 -11.50
N ASN A 96 -17.54 -3.52 -10.60
CA ASN A 96 -17.13 -4.81 -10.05
C ASN A 96 -16.59 -5.80 -11.12
N GLU A 97 -16.12 -5.27 -12.26
CA GLU A 97 -15.48 -6.03 -13.33
C GLU A 97 -13.96 -6.09 -13.07
N VAL A 98 -13.34 -7.26 -13.25
CA VAL A 98 -11.89 -7.41 -13.12
C VAL A 98 -11.19 -6.65 -14.24
N ASN A 99 -10.33 -5.70 -13.87
CA ASN A 99 -9.58 -4.87 -14.82
C ASN A 99 -8.08 -4.77 -14.48
N VAL A 100 -7.63 -5.44 -13.41
CA VAL A 100 -6.20 -5.59 -13.09
C VAL A 100 -5.93 -7.08 -12.94
N GLU A 101 -5.19 -7.64 -13.88
CA GLU A 101 -4.76 -9.03 -13.85
C GLU A 101 -3.32 -9.14 -13.35
N LYS A 102 -2.47 -8.17 -13.70
CA LYS A 102 -1.07 -8.10 -13.29
C LYS A 102 -0.62 -6.68 -13.04
N VAL A 103 0.31 -6.53 -12.10
CA VAL A 103 1.02 -5.27 -11.83
C VAL A 103 2.52 -5.50 -11.90
N MET A 104 3.27 -4.42 -12.17
CA MET A 104 4.72 -4.39 -12.04
C MET A 104 5.11 -3.46 -10.90
N LEU A 105 5.88 -3.97 -9.95
CA LEU A 105 6.34 -3.27 -8.75
C LEU A 105 7.87 -3.22 -8.72
N ALA A 106 8.45 -2.14 -9.25
CA ALA A 106 9.90 -1.96 -9.30
C ALA A 106 10.49 -1.68 -7.91
N CYS A 107 11.65 -2.28 -7.62
CA CYS A 107 12.45 -1.99 -6.42
C CYS A 107 11.64 -2.07 -5.11
N SER A 108 11.01 -3.22 -4.88
CA SER A 108 10.12 -3.40 -3.73
C SER A 108 10.84 -3.99 -2.51
N ALA A 109 10.50 -3.49 -1.32
CA ALA A 109 10.71 -4.15 -0.04
C ALA A 109 9.47 -5.00 0.34
N SER A 110 9.67 -5.99 1.21
CA SER A 110 8.59 -6.77 1.78
C SER A 110 8.00 -6.09 3.02
N ILE A 111 6.74 -6.42 3.33
CA ILE A 111 6.00 -5.91 4.48
C ILE A 111 5.75 -7.04 5.47
N LYS A 112 6.03 -6.76 6.74
CA LYS A 112 5.71 -7.63 7.86
C LYS A 112 4.41 -7.16 8.55
N PRO A 113 3.34 -7.96 8.52
CA PRO A 113 2.18 -7.72 9.37
C PRO A 113 2.55 -7.88 10.85
N LEU A 114 2.17 -6.92 11.67
CA LEU A 114 2.29 -6.97 13.13
C LEU A 114 0.94 -7.30 13.81
N MET A 115 -0.16 -7.21 13.06
CA MET A 115 -1.52 -7.55 13.51
C MET A 115 -2.19 -8.56 12.56
N PRO A 116 -3.11 -9.41 13.05
CA PRO A 116 -3.73 -10.48 12.25
C PRO A 116 -4.78 -9.98 11.24
N ASP A 117 -5.28 -8.76 11.39
CA ASP A 117 -6.36 -8.20 10.58
C ASP A 117 -5.87 -7.46 9.31
N ILE A 118 -4.56 -7.30 9.15
CA ILE A 118 -3.92 -6.72 7.97
C ILE A 118 -4.37 -7.46 6.71
N LYS A 119 -4.84 -6.70 5.71
CA LYS A 119 -5.28 -7.23 4.43
C LYS A 119 -4.12 -7.26 3.45
N VAL A 120 -3.94 -8.42 2.82
CA VAL A 120 -3.03 -8.56 1.67
C VAL A 120 -3.65 -7.83 0.47
N VAL A 121 -2.90 -6.92 -0.13
CA VAL A 121 -3.29 -6.21 -1.36
C VAL A 121 -2.56 -6.82 -2.55
N VAL A 122 -1.22 -6.86 -2.50
CA VAL A 122 -0.37 -7.52 -3.51
C VAL A 122 0.71 -8.31 -2.80
N ARG A 123 0.94 -9.55 -3.23
CA ARG A 123 2.15 -10.31 -2.90
C ARG A 123 2.90 -10.66 -4.17
N ALA A 124 4.19 -10.93 -4.08
CA ALA A 124 4.98 -11.36 -5.23
C ALA A 124 4.59 -12.78 -5.70
N GLU A 125 5.10 -13.18 -6.85
CA GLU A 125 5.02 -14.57 -7.30
C GLU A 125 5.78 -15.53 -6.38
N ASP A 126 5.49 -16.84 -6.46
CA ASP A 126 6.09 -17.82 -5.53
C ASP A 126 7.58 -18.06 -5.83
N SER A 127 8.05 -17.62 -7.01
CA SER A 127 9.46 -17.58 -7.40
C SER A 127 10.24 -16.41 -6.79
N ALA A 128 9.54 -15.38 -6.31
CA ALA A 128 10.18 -14.20 -5.76
C ALA A 128 10.80 -14.51 -4.39
N VAL A 129 11.95 -13.90 -4.13
CA VAL A 129 12.70 -14.09 -2.89
C VAL A 129 13.06 -12.74 -2.28
N SER A 130 12.91 -12.65 -0.95
CA SER A 130 13.53 -11.59 -0.15
C SER A 130 14.96 -12.00 0.17
N ASN A 131 15.92 -11.08 0.06
CA ASN A 131 17.30 -11.33 0.48
C ASN A 131 17.45 -11.59 2.00
N MET A 132 16.42 -11.30 2.80
CA MET A 132 16.36 -11.57 4.24
C MET A 132 15.45 -12.76 4.59
N GLY A 133 14.90 -13.47 3.58
CA GLY A 133 14.02 -14.63 3.80
C GLY A 133 12.60 -14.27 4.27
N ASN A 134 12.19 -13.01 4.15
CA ASN A 134 10.85 -12.56 4.53
C ASN A 134 9.77 -13.06 3.54
N TYR A 135 8.54 -13.15 4.03
CA TYR A 135 7.37 -13.35 3.17
C TYR A 135 7.19 -12.15 2.23
N THR A 136 7.05 -12.40 0.93
CA THR A 136 7.05 -11.38 -0.13
C THR A 136 5.70 -10.67 -0.29
N LEU A 137 5.17 -10.14 0.82
CA LEU A 137 4.02 -9.23 0.82
C LEU A 137 4.50 -7.85 0.38
N LEU A 138 3.99 -7.35 -0.75
CA LEU A 138 4.50 -6.13 -1.39
C LEU A 138 3.60 -4.91 -1.15
N ILE A 139 2.29 -5.12 -1.01
CA ILE A 139 1.34 -4.07 -0.62
C ILE A 139 0.35 -4.68 0.38
N ALA A 140 0.12 -3.96 1.47
CA ALA A 140 -0.79 -4.36 2.53
C ALA A 140 -1.59 -3.16 3.05
N GLU A 141 -2.75 -3.43 3.64
CA GLU A 141 -3.55 -2.36 4.23
C GLU A 141 -4.18 -2.75 5.56
N GLN A 142 -4.39 -1.74 6.39
CA GLN A 142 -5.23 -1.80 7.57
C GLN A 142 -6.52 -1.02 7.32
N ILE A 143 -7.65 -1.61 7.71
CA ILE A 143 -8.98 -1.00 7.57
C ILE A 143 -9.51 -0.65 8.96
N ALA A 144 -9.78 0.63 9.18
CA ALA A 144 -10.39 1.09 10.41
C ALA A 144 -11.86 0.63 10.49
N PRO A 145 -12.23 -0.25 11.44
CA PRO A 145 -13.57 -0.81 11.50
C PRO A 145 -14.62 0.24 11.92
N THR A 146 -14.20 1.27 12.64
CA THR A 146 -15.06 2.36 13.15
C THR A 146 -15.45 3.36 12.08
N SER A 147 -14.52 3.70 11.18
CA SER A 147 -14.69 4.79 10.21
C SER A 147 -14.73 4.33 8.76
N GLY A 148 -14.30 3.10 8.47
CA GLY A 148 -14.03 2.62 7.11
C GLY A 148 -12.82 3.29 6.46
N GLY A 149 -11.94 3.94 7.23
CA GLY A 149 -10.68 4.49 6.75
C GLY A 149 -9.68 3.40 6.40
N TYR A 150 -8.70 3.74 5.56
CA TYR A 150 -7.68 2.82 5.07
C TYR A 150 -6.29 3.39 5.32
N PHE A 151 -5.39 2.59 5.86
CA PHE A 151 -3.96 2.86 5.80
C PHE A 151 -3.30 1.79 4.93
N CYS A 152 -2.72 2.19 3.80
CA CYS A 152 -2.05 1.31 2.86
C CYS A 152 -0.54 1.55 2.94
N LEU A 153 0.23 0.48 3.12
CA LEU A 153 1.68 0.47 2.99
C LEU A 153 2.04 -0.26 1.69
N ALA A 154 2.79 0.40 0.82
CA ALA A 154 3.36 -0.20 -0.38
C ALA A 154 4.88 -0.28 -0.24
N GLY A 155 5.46 -1.44 -0.53
CA GLY A 155 6.91 -1.65 -0.47
C GLY A 155 7.71 -0.94 -1.57
N THR A 156 7.01 -0.27 -2.50
CA THR A 156 7.59 0.60 -3.52
C THR A 156 6.66 1.79 -3.78
N CYS A 157 7.27 2.91 -4.16
CA CYS A 157 6.64 4.13 -4.65
C CYS A 157 6.61 4.23 -6.20
N VAL A 158 7.23 3.28 -6.91
CA VAL A 158 7.59 3.44 -8.33
C VAL A 158 6.51 2.95 -9.29
N PHE A 159 5.54 2.15 -8.82
CA PHE A 159 4.54 1.54 -9.71
C PHE A 159 3.65 2.53 -10.47
N TRP A 160 3.54 3.78 -10.00
CA TRP A 160 2.80 4.86 -10.64
C TRP A 160 3.68 5.97 -11.22
N ASP A 161 5.00 5.77 -11.28
CA ASP A 161 5.89 6.75 -11.90
C ASP A 161 5.72 6.79 -13.43
N ASN A 162 6.36 7.75 -14.09
CA ASN A 162 6.21 7.95 -15.53
C ASN A 162 6.69 6.76 -16.37
N TYR A 163 7.60 5.94 -15.83
CA TYR A 163 8.08 4.73 -16.51
C TYR A 163 7.08 3.57 -16.36
N SER A 164 6.57 3.39 -15.15
CA SER A 164 5.83 2.19 -14.74
C SER A 164 4.33 2.30 -14.96
N ILE A 165 3.77 3.50 -15.01
CA ILE A 165 2.32 3.71 -15.02
C ILE A 165 1.64 3.03 -16.21
N THR A 166 2.31 2.95 -17.37
CA THR A 166 1.77 2.30 -18.58
C THR A 166 2.12 0.81 -18.70
N LEU A 167 2.80 0.23 -17.71
CA LEU A 167 3.19 -1.18 -17.72
C LEU A 167 2.09 -2.04 -17.07
N TYR A 168 1.74 -3.15 -17.74
CA TYR A 168 0.69 -4.08 -17.31
C TYR A 168 -0.62 -3.34 -17.01
N ASN A 169 -1.20 -3.51 -15.81
CA ASN A 169 -2.39 -2.80 -15.36
C ASN A 169 -2.08 -1.77 -14.26
N ASN A 170 -0.87 -1.19 -14.25
CA ASN A 170 -0.47 -0.25 -13.20
C ASN A 170 -1.34 1.01 -13.16
N LEU A 171 -1.78 1.52 -14.30
CA LEU A 171 -2.71 2.65 -14.36
C LEU A 171 -4.06 2.30 -13.70
N GLU A 172 -4.67 1.20 -14.10
CA GLU A 172 -5.94 0.73 -13.56
C GLU A 172 -5.83 0.44 -12.06
N PHE A 173 -4.75 -0.22 -11.64
CA PHE A 173 -4.46 -0.48 -10.23
C PHE A 173 -4.31 0.81 -9.44
N SER A 174 -3.57 1.79 -9.97
CA SER A 174 -3.37 3.09 -9.31
C SER A 174 -4.69 3.86 -9.18
N LEU A 175 -5.53 3.87 -10.22
CA LEU A 175 -6.85 4.50 -10.16
C LEU A 175 -7.76 3.81 -9.14
N ASN A 176 -7.80 2.47 -9.13
CA ASN A 176 -8.58 1.71 -8.16
C ASN A 176 -8.07 1.92 -6.73
N LEU A 177 -6.76 2.04 -6.54
CA LEU A 177 -6.13 2.31 -5.24
C LEU A 177 -6.39 3.75 -4.76
N LEU A 178 -6.36 4.75 -5.64
CA LEU A 178 -6.59 6.15 -5.27
C LEU A 178 -8.06 6.48 -4.99
N ARG A 179 -8.97 5.76 -5.64
CA ARG A 179 -10.42 5.91 -5.44
C ARG A 179 -10.79 5.58 -3.99
N HIS A 180 -11.30 6.58 -3.30
CA HIS A 180 -11.87 6.47 -1.97
C HIS A 180 -12.91 7.56 -1.80
N LYS A 181 -14.00 7.23 -1.12
CA LYS A 181 -14.95 8.22 -0.61
C LYS A 181 -15.07 7.98 0.88
N THR A 182 -14.76 9.01 1.66
CA THR A 182 -14.92 8.94 3.11
C THR A 182 -16.37 8.58 3.46
N PRO A 183 -16.59 7.50 4.23
CA PRO A 183 -17.94 7.13 4.65
C PRO A 183 -18.60 8.26 5.45
N ILE A 184 -19.89 8.52 5.17
CA ILE A 184 -20.67 9.47 5.95
C ILE A 184 -20.88 8.87 7.35
N LYS A 185 -20.48 9.58 8.41
CA LYS A 185 -20.77 9.19 9.79
C LYS A 185 -22.29 9.12 9.96
N VAL A 186 -22.83 7.91 9.98
CA VAL A 186 -24.19 7.67 10.46
C VAL A 186 -24.21 7.80 11.98
N ALA A 187 -25.30 8.34 12.52
CA ALA A 187 -25.51 8.46 13.97
C ALA A 187 -25.24 7.11 14.67
N GLU A 188 -24.68 7.19 15.88
CA GLU A 188 -24.14 6.06 16.65
C GLU A 188 -24.99 4.78 16.57
N GLY A 189 -24.32 3.63 16.34
CA GLY A 189 -24.93 2.31 16.47
C GLY A 189 -25.32 1.59 15.17
N LYS A 190 -24.99 2.11 13.98
CA LYS A 190 -25.15 1.38 12.71
C LYS A 190 -23.81 1.02 12.07
N PRO A 191 -23.59 -0.25 11.66
CA PRO A 191 -22.37 -0.65 10.98
C PRO A 191 -22.20 0.15 9.68
N VAL A 192 -20.95 0.55 9.40
CA VAL A 192 -20.56 1.26 8.17
C VAL A 192 -20.92 0.39 6.96
N VAL A 193 -21.74 0.94 6.06
CA VAL A 193 -22.05 0.29 4.78
C VAL A 193 -20.95 0.68 3.80
N PHE A 194 -20.10 -0.29 3.43
CA PHE A 194 -19.11 -0.09 2.37
C PHE A 194 -19.84 0.06 1.02
N GLY A 195 -19.77 1.25 0.42
CA GLY A 195 -20.09 1.43 -0.99
C GLY A 195 -18.96 0.86 -1.83
N LEU A 196 -19.30 -0.07 -2.72
CA LEU A 196 -18.40 -0.54 -3.77
C LEU A 196 -17.98 0.62 -4.70
#